data_AF-A0AAD7IK14-F1
#
_entry.id   AF-A0AAD7IK14-F1
#
_cell.length_a   1.000
_cell.length_b   1.000
_cell.length_c   1.000
_cell.angle_alpha   90.00
_cell.angle_beta   90.00
_cell.angle_gamma   90.00
#
_symmetry.space_group_name_H-M   'P 1'
#
loop_
_entity.id
_entity.type
_entity.pdbx_description
1 polymer ?
#
loop_
_entity_poly.entity_id
_entity_poly.type
_entity_poly.pdbx_seq_one_letter_code
_entity_poly.pdbx_strand_id
1 'polypeptide(L)'
;MLVAQRVKICVEPLLYHGVLLGPSVPGLPRFTVDVVLSAIEKKPPGFLKYAVKHLFPAFDKQSDSGPQTASYLDAILEACTGITSLVAWSRLNDSLTTLASLDSFRRLTIDLREVFETNPRIVSPTPCSETSRISRS
;
A
#
# COMPACT_ATOMS: atom_id res chain seq x y z
N MET A 1 -18.77 20.74 29.04
CA MET A 1 -18.13 19.60 28.33
C MET A 1 -18.77 19.21 26.99
N LEU A 2 -20.01 19.59 26.67
CA LEU A 2 -20.69 19.19 25.41
C LEU A 2 -20.03 19.72 24.13
N VAL A 3 -19.43 20.91 24.17
CA VAL A 3 -18.76 21.51 23.00
C VAL A 3 -17.56 20.68 22.56
N ALA A 4 -16.73 20.23 23.51
CA ALA A 4 -15.56 19.41 23.22
C ALA A 4 -15.92 18.05 22.60
N GLN A 5 -17.01 17.42 23.07
CA GLN A 5 -17.51 16.18 22.48
C GLN A 5 -18.02 16.36 21.05
N ARG A 6 -18.77 17.44 20.78
CA ARG A 6 -19.24 17.74 19.42
C ARG A 6 -18.09 18.02 18.46
N VAL A 7 -17.11 18.80 18.90
CA VAL A 7 -15.89 19.07 18.13
C VAL A 7 -15.16 17.77 17.81
N LYS A 8 -15.01 16.88 18.82
CA LYS A 8 -14.39 15.56 18.60
C LYS A 8 -15.13 14.76 17.53
N ILE A 9 -16.46 14.65 17.60
CA ILE A 9 -17.25 13.88 16.62
C ILE A 9 -17.08 14.43 15.20
N CYS A 10 -17.00 15.75 15.03
CA CYS A 10 -16.84 16.37 13.72
C CYS A 10 -15.41 16.27 13.17
N VAL A 11 -14.39 16.37 14.02
CA VAL A 11 -12.98 16.41 13.60
C VAL A 11 -12.38 15.01 13.47
N GLU A 12 -12.82 14.06 14.29
CA GLU A 12 -12.24 12.72 14.33
C GLU A 12 -12.25 12.00 12.97
N PRO A 13 -13.31 12.04 12.14
CA PRO A 13 -13.28 11.47 10.80
C PRO A 13 -12.19 12.06 9.89
N LEU A 14 -11.85 13.35 10.07
CA LEU A 14 -10.83 14.02 9.26
C LEU A 14 -9.43 13.48 9.57
N LEU A 15 -9.22 12.95 10.78
CA LEU A 15 -7.96 12.31 11.16
C LEU A 15 -7.71 11.03 10.36
N TYR A 16 -8.77 10.29 10.01
CA TYR A 16 -8.70 9.02 9.28
C TYR A 16 -8.88 9.17 7.77
N HIS A 17 -8.99 10.40 7.25
CA HIS A 17 -9.30 10.65 5.84
C HIS A 17 -8.29 9.98 4.88
N GLY A 18 -7.01 10.04 5.25
CA GLY A 18 -5.92 9.33 4.59
C GLY A 18 -5.18 8.45 5.57
N VAL A 19 -5.06 7.16 5.25
CA VAL A 19 -4.39 6.16 6.09
C VAL A 19 -3.14 5.66 5.38
N LEU A 20 -1.97 5.90 5.98
CA LEU A 20 -0.67 5.40 5.52
C LEU A 20 -0.19 4.27 6.45
N LEU A 21 -0.16 3.02 5.96
CA LEU A 21 0.18 1.81 6.72
C LEU A 21 1.63 1.37 6.45
N GLY A 22 2.63 1.81 7.21
CA GLY A 22 4.03 1.42 6.94
C GLY A 22 5.05 1.98 7.92
N PRO A 23 6.38 1.99 7.61
CA PRO A 23 7.51 2.29 8.52
C PRO A 23 7.48 3.72 9.09
N SER A 24 8.49 4.58 9.10
CA SER A 24 8.28 6.01 9.42
C SER A 24 8.81 6.86 8.28
N VAL A 25 8.07 7.90 7.90
CA VAL A 25 8.26 8.77 6.74
C VAL A 25 8.01 10.14 7.36
N PRO A 26 9.04 10.97 7.46
CA PRO A 26 8.95 12.27 8.09
C PRO A 26 7.84 13.13 7.45
N GLY A 27 7.06 13.83 8.28
CA GLY A 27 6.11 14.85 7.82
C GLY A 27 4.71 14.36 7.45
N LEU A 28 4.41 13.07 7.53
CA LEU A 28 3.06 12.54 7.31
C LEU A 28 2.46 12.00 8.62
N PRO A 29 1.20 12.32 8.96
CA PRO A 29 0.50 11.65 10.05
C PRO A 29 0.32 10.17 9.69
N ARG A 30 0.72 9.30 10.61
CA ARG A 30 0.90 7.86 10.36
C ARG A 30 -0.01 7.03 11.21
N PHE A 31 -0.56 5.99 10.60
CA PHE A 31 -1.32 4.97 11.29
C PHE A 31 -0.57 3.65 11.13
N THR A 32 -0.04 3.13 12.23
CA THR A 32 0.43 1.74 12.22
C THR A 32 -0.78 0.83 11.95
N VAL A 33 -0.52 -0.36 11.40
CA VAL A 33 -1.56 -1.37 11.18
C VAL A 33 -2.34 -1.60 12.49
N ASP A 34 -1.65 -1.71 13.63
CA ASP A 34 -2.27 -1.87 14.94
C ASP A 34 -3.22 -0.74 15.33
N VAL A 35 -2.91 0.50 14.97
CA VAL A 35 -3.79 1.65 15.27
C VAL A 35 -5.08 1.55 14.45
N VAL A 36 -4.99 1.12 13.19
CA VAL A 36 -6.17 0.94 12.34
C VAL A 36 -6.98 -0.25 12.82
N LEU A 37 -6.36 -1.40 13.11
CA LEU A 37 -7.03 -2.56 13.68
C LEU A 37 -7.71 -2.21 15.02
N SER A 38 -7.03 -1.47 15.89
CA SER A 38 -7.63 -1.02 17.15
C SER A 38 -8.79 -0.04 16.92
N ALA A 39 -8.74 0.76 15.85
CA ALA A 39 -9.86 1.61 15.46
C ALA A 39 -11.04 0.78 14.93
N ILE A 40 -10.81 -0.32 14.20
CA ILE A 40 -11.86 -1.25 13.78
C ILE A 40 -12.60 -1.80 15.00
N GLU A 41 -11.88 -2.20 16.04
CA GLU A 41 -12.46 -2.78 17.27
C GLU A 41 -13.18 -1.75 18.15
N LYS A 42 -12.62 -0.54 18.28
CA LYS A 42 -13.08 0.45 19.26
C LYS A 42 -14.09 1.46 18.71
N LYS A 43 -14.19 1.60 17.39
CA LYS A 43 -15.08 2.60 16.77
C LYS A 43 -16.46 2.01 16.46
N PRO A 44 -17.49 2.86 16.38
CA PRO A 44 -18.81 2.41 15.95
C PRO A 44 -18.75 1.74 14.57
N PRO A 45 -19.59 0.72 14.33
CA PRO A 45 -19.66 0.07 13.03
C PRO A 45 -19.99 1.10 11.93
N GLY A 46 -19.27 1.02 10.81
CA GLY A 46 -19.40 1.96 9.71
C GLY A 46 -18.65 3.29 9.87
N PHE A 47 -18.06 3.60 11.03
CA PHE A 47 -17.25 4.82 11.20
C PHE A 47 -16.15 4.92 10.13
N LEU A 48 -15.37 3.84 9.97
CA LEU A 48 -14.24 3.80 9.03
C LEU A 48 -14.69 3.85 7.56
N LYS A 49 -15.86 3.29 7.23
CA LYS A 49 -16.47 3.41 5.89
C LYS A 49 -16.65 4.88 5.49
N TYR A 50 -17.03 5.76 6.41
CA TYR A 50 -17.22 7.18 6.11
C TYR A 50 -15.92 7.97 6.26
N ALA A 51 -15.12 7.64 7.27
CA ALA A 51 -13.93 8.39 7.62
C ALA A 51 -12.78 8.17 6.64
N VAL A 52 -12.53 6.94 6.20
CA VAL A 52 -11.37 6.59 5.35
C VAL A 52 -11.71 6.74 3.87
N LYS A 53 -10.99 7.61 3.16
CA LYS A 53 -11.14 7.84 1.71
C LYS A 53 -9.93 7.47 0.88
N HIS A 54 -8.75 7.59 1.48
CA HIS A 54 -7.49 7.29 0.83
C HIS A 54 -6.72 6.27 1.67
N LEU A 55 -6.32 5.16 1.06
CA LEU A 55 -5.52 4.14 1.70
C LEU A 55 -4.18 3.99 0.97
N PHE A 56 -3.10 4.01 1.74
CA PHE A 56 -1.73 3.88 1.28
C PHE A 56 -1.07 2.80 2.13
N PRO A 57 -1.21 1.51 1.80
CA PRO A 57 -0.24 0.53 2.27
C PRO A 57 1.17 1.07 1.99
N ALA A 58 2.09 0.87 2.93
CA ALA A 58 3.50 1.27 3.04
C ALA A 58 4.36 0.12 3.61
N PHE A 59 4.07 -1.13 3.23
CA PHE A 59 4.83 -2.29 3.68
C PHE A 59 6.26 -2.29 3.10
N ASP A 60 7.26 -2.42 3.97
CA ASP A 60 8.67 -2.40 3.57
C ASP A 60 9.06 -3.70 2.85
N LYS A 61 9.96 -3.61 1.85
CA LYS A 61 10.37 -4.71 0.97
C LYS A 61 10.97 -5.91 1.73
N GLN A 62 11.48 -5.69 2.95
CA GLN A 62 12.23 -6.69 3.73
C GLN A 62 11.53 -7.20 5.00
N SER A 63 10.54 -6.48 5.56
CA SER A 63 10.13 -6.74 6.96
C SER A 63 8.87 -7.59 7.13
N ASP A 64 7.94 -7.64 6.18
CA ASP A 64 6.64 -8.29 6.46
C ASP A 64 5.98 -8.88 5.19
N SER A 65 6.72 -9.72 4.48
CA SER A 65 6.17 -10.59 3.42
C SER A 65 5.63 -11.90 3.98
N GLY A 66 4.87 -11.83 5.08
CA GLY A 66 4.18 -12.97 5.66
C GLY A 66 2.70 -13.01 5.21
N PRO A 67 2.05 -14.19 5.26
CA PRO A 67 0.60 -14.32 5.05
C PRO A 67 -0.24 -13.43 5.98
N GLN A 68 0.33 -12.96 7.09
CA GLN A 68 -0.31 -12.03 8.02
C GLN A 68 -0.58 -10.65 7.39
N THR A 69 0.31 -10.12 6.55
CA THR A 69 0.16 -8.80 5.94
C THR A 69 -1.02 -8.73 4.97
N ALA A 70 -1.23 -9.79 4.18
CA ALA A 70 -2.40 -9.91 3.31
C ALA A 70 -3.69 -9.98 4.13
N SER A 71 -3.70 -10.79 5.19
CA SER A 71 -4.85 -10.91 6.10
C SER A 71 -5.21 -9.58 6.78
N TYR A 72 -4.21 -8.79 7.20
CA TYR A 72 -4.45 -7.48 7.79
C TYR A 72 -5.00 -6.48 6.77
N LEU A 73 -4.49 -6.52 5.54
CA LEU A 73 -4.96 -5.63 4.48
C LEU A 73 -6.43 -5.93 4.15
N ASP A 74 -6.80 -7.20 4.04
CA ASP A 74 -8.20 -7.59 3.80
C ASP A 74 -9.11 -7.12 4.93
N ALA A 75 -8.73 -7.34 6.19
CA ALA A 75 -9.50 -6.86 7.35
C ALA A 75 -9.71 -5.33 7.33
N ILE A 76 -8.68 -4.58 6.92
CA ILE A 76 -8.77 -3.12 6.78
C ILE A 76 -9.68 -2.73 5.62
N LEU A 77 -9.57 -3.40 4.48
CA LEU A 77 -10.40 -3.14 3.29
C LEU A 77 -11.88 -3.45 3.57
N GLU A 78 -12.17 -4.53 4.28
CA GLU A 78 -13.53 -4.89 4.72
C GLU A 78 -14.15 -3.85 5.66
N ALA A 79 -13.35 -3.25 6.55
CA ALA A 79 -13.83 -2.19 7.44
C ALA A 79 -13.94 -0.82 6.74
N CYS A 80 -13.10 -0.56 5.74
CA CYS A 80 -12.95 0.73 5.06
C CYS A 80 -13.64 0.74 3.69
N THR A 81 -14.88 0.29 3.60
CA THR A 81 -15.58 0.12 2.30
C THR A 81 -15.82 1.41 1.50
N GLY A 82 -15.64 2.59 2.10
CA GLY A 82 -15.79 3.88 1.43
C GLY A 82 -14.50 4.45 0.82
N ILE A 83 -13.44 3.64 0.71
CA ILE A 83 -12.19 4.03 0.04
C ILE A 83 -12.49 4.40 -1.42
N THR A 84 -11.97 5.55 -1.84
CA THR A 84 -12.08 6.04 -3.22
C THR A 84 -10.77 5.95 -3.98
N SER A 85 -9.66 5.90 -3.25
CA SER A 85 -8.31 5.89 -3.81
C SER A 85 -7.41 4.95 -3.01
N LEU A 86 -6.74 4.03 -3.70
CA LEU A 86 -5.73 3.14 -3.15
C LEU A 86 -4.43 3.30 -3.93
N VAL A 87 -3.32 3.42 -3.21
CA VAL A 87 -1.97 3.25 -3.77
C VAL A 87 -1.45 1.89 -3.36
N ALA A 88 -1.09 1.08 -4.33
CA ALA A 88 -0.74 -0.31 -4.23
C ALA A 88 0.69 -0.53 -4.72
N TRP A 89 1.46 -1.42 -4.07
CA TRP A 89 2.64 -2.03 -4.71
C TRP A 89 2.28 -3.40 -5.26
N SER A 90 3.21 -3.98 -6.04
CA SER A 90 3.09 -5.19 -6.86
C SER A 90 2.42 -6.43 -6.23
N ARG A 91 2.25 -6.46 -4.90
CA ARG A 91 1.83 -7.64 -4.12
C ARG A 91 0.35 -7.67 -3.73
N LEU A 92 -0.48 -6.88 -4.39
CA LEU A 92 -1.91 -6.77 -4.07
C LEU A 92 -2.80 -7.80 -4.80
N ASN A 93 -2.20 -8.76 -5.50
CA ASN A 93 -2.92 -9.76 -6.30
C ASN A 93 -3.97 -10.53 -5.49
N ASP A 94 -3.67 -10.86 -4.24
CA ASP A 94 -4.55 -11.67 -3.39
C ASP A 94 -5.79 -10.88 -2.90
N SER A 95 -5.68 -9.55 -2.74
CA SER A 95 -6.79 -8.69 -2.33
C SER A 95 -7.54 -8.04 -3.50
N LEU A 96 -7.24 -8.39 -4.76
CA LEU A 96 -7.90 -7.80 -5.93
C LEU A 96 -9.41 -8.05 -5.95
N THR A 97 -9.85 -9.22 -5.48
CA THR A 97 -11.27 -9.55 -5.34
C THR A 97 -11.96 -8.66 -4.33
N THR A 98 -11.33 -8.42 -3.18
CA THR A 98 -11.82 -7.49 -2.15
C THR A 98 -11.85 -6.05 -2.67
N LEU A 99 -10.86 -5.63 -3.46
CA LEU A 99 -10.87 -4.30 -4.08
C LEU A 99 -11.96 -4.13 -5.13
N ALA A 100 -12.23 -5.20 -5.89
CA ALA A 100 -13.28 -5.20 -6.89
C ALA A 100 -14.70 -5.12 -6.29
N SER A 101 -14.88 -5.52 -5.03
CA SER A 101 -16.17 -5.43 -4.33
C SER A 101 -16.45 -4.07 -3.69
N LEU A 102 -15.52 -3.11 -3.77
CA LEU A 102 -15.68 -1.78 -3.20
C LEU A 102 -16.47 -0.85 -4.13
N ASP A 103 -17.77 -0.65 -3.86
CA ASP A 103 -18.68 0.19 -4.66
C ASP A 103 -18.21 1.64 -4.87
N SER A 104 -17.43 2.17 -3.92
CA SER A 104 -16.96 3.57 -3.94
C SER A 104 -15.57 3.75 -4.56
N PHE A 105 -14.93 2.66 -4.99
CA PHE A 105 -13.56 2.65 -5.45
C PHE A 105 -13.42 3.27 -6.84
N ARG A 106 -12.54 4.27 -6.99
CA ARG A 106 -12.40 5.05 -8.23
C ARG A 106 -10.99 5.10 -8.78
N ARG A 107 -9.98 5.04 -7.91
CA ARG A 107 -8.58 5.24 -8.28
C ARG A 107 -7.72 4.15 -7.67
N LEU A 108 -7.10 3.36 -8.53
CA LEU A 108 -6.03 2.42 -8.19
C LEU A 108 -4.74 2.94 -8.80
N THR A 109 -3.75 3.24 -7.97
CA THR A 109 -2.38 3.52 -8.42
C THR A 109 -1.54 2.31 -8.07
N ILE A 110 -0.92 1.68 -9.06
CA ILE A 110 -0.03 0.53 -8.83
C ILE A 110 1.40 0.97 -9.14
N ASP A 111 2.31 0.81 -8.19
CA ASP A 111 3.74 0.97 -8.44
C ASP A 111 4.29 -0.33 -9.03
N LEU A 112 4.55 -0.28 -10.33
CA LEU A 112 5.05 -1.41 -11.11
C LEU A 112 6.58 -1.46 -11.18
N ARG A 113 7.30 -0.59 -10.45
CA ARG A 113 8.78 -0.60 -10.50
C ARG A 113 9.36 -1.98 -10.20
N GLU A 114 8.77 -2.72 -9.26
CA GLU A 114 9.19 -4.08 -8.95
C GLU A 114 8.92 -5.10 -10.08
N VAL A 115 7.92 -4.87 -10.92
CA VAL A 115 7.61 -5.73 -12.08
C VAL A 115 8.64 -5.52 -13.20
N PHE A 116 9.12 -4.28 -13.34
CA PHE A 116 10.08 -3.90 -14.37
C PHE A 116 11.55 -3.91 -13.92
N GLU A 117 11.83 -3.96 -12.62
CA GLU A 117 13.16 -4.23 -12.03
C GLU A 117 13.52 -5.73 -12.16
N THR A 118 13.39 -6.28 -13.36
CA THR A 118 13.99 -7.57 -13.69
C THR A 118 15.49 -7.35 -13.85
N ASN A 119 16.24 -7.56 -12.76
CA ASN A 119 17.67 -7.91 -12.72
C ASN A 119 18.56 -7.19 -13.77
N PRO A 120 19.45 -6.23 -13.42
CA PRO A 120 20.50 -5.84 -14.34
C PRO A 120 21.40 -7.08 -14.52
N ARG A 121 21.10 -7.90 -15.54
CA ARG A 121 22.03 -8.89 -16.02
C ARG A 121 23.26 -8.08 -16.38
N ILE A 122 24.28 -8.21 -15.56
CA ILE A 122 25.65 -7.86 -15.90
C ILE A 122 25.92 -8.67 -17.16
N VAL A 123 25.66 -8.08 -18.32
CA VAL A 123 26.19 -8.56 -19.58
C VAL A 123 27.66 -8.22 -19.49
N SER A 124 28.43 -9.13 -18.90
CA SER A 124 29.88 -9.09 -19.04
C SER A 124 30.13 -8.98 -20.55
N PRO A 125 30.87 -7.95 -21.01
CA PRO A 125 31.15 -7.80 -22.42
C PRO A 125 31.85 -9.08 -22.86
N THR A 126 31.19 -9.86 -23.70
CA THR A 126 31.82 -11.01 -24.34
C THR A 126 32.97 -10.43 -25.16
N PRO A 127 34.24 -10.74 -24.86
CA PRO A 127 35.33 -10.24 -25.68
C PRO A 127 35.10 -10.77 -27.09
N CYS A 128 34.96 -9.85 -28.06
CA CYS A 128 35.05 -10.18 -29.46
C CYS A 128 36.45 -10.73 -29.67
N SER A 129 36.59 -12.05 -29.75
CA SER A 129 37.80 -12.69 -30.22
C SER A 129 38.00 -12.25 -31.67
N GLU A 130 38.81 -11.20 -31.85
CA GLU A 130 39.39 -10.81 -33.12
C GLU A 130 40.02 -12.06 -33.74
N THR A 131 39.39 -12.57 -34.78
CA THR A 131 39.97 -13.63 -35.60
C THR A 131 41.10 -12.99 -36.39
N SER A 132 42.32 -13.15 -35.87
CA SER A 132 43.54 -12.62 -36.48
C SER A 132 43.68 -13.13 -37.90
N ARG A 133 43.82 -12.16 -38.81
CA ARG A 133 44.14 -12.33 -40.22
C ARG A 133 45.43 -13.13 -40.39
N ILE A 134 45.35 -14.10 -41.30
CA ILE A 134 46.19 -14.21 -42.52
C ILE A 134 47.64 -13.75 -42.36
N SER A 135 48.56 -14.70 -42.44
CA SER A 135 49.82 -14.48 -43.16
C SER A 135 50.11 -15.70 -44.02
N ARG A 136 49.81 -15.54 -45.32
CA ARG A 136 50.44 -16.28 -46.41
C ARG A 136 51.82 -15.66 -46.66
N SER A 137 52.67 -16.47 -47.28
CA SER A 137 54.04 -16.26 -47.79
C SER A 137 55.14 -16.13 -46.75
#